data_AF-A0AAP0JYF7-F1
#
_entry.id   AF-A0AAP0JYF7-F1
#
_cell.length_a   1.000
_cell.length_b   1.000
_cell.length_c   1.000
_cell.angle_alpha   90.00
_cell.angle_beta   90.00
_cell.angle_gamma   90.00
#
_symmetry.space_group_name_H-M   'P 1'
#
loop_
_entity.id
_entity.type
_entity.pdbx_description
1 polymer ?
#
loop_
_entity_poly.entity_id
_entity_poly.type
_entity_poly.pdbx_seq_one_letter_code
_entity_poly.pdbx_strand_id
1 'polypeptide(L)'
;MSQSEVSAVRPALALVPLATLIGRERRGEKVEKPSIKFGQAALVKKGEDYFLIKPDCLRIPGNSLTSFSVFAIFDGHNGISAAIFTKENLLNHVMSAISQGIDREEWLQALPRALVVGFVKTDIEGKNWVCMITDAEENGLIKPGEARQKGDTID
;
A
#
# COMPACT_ATOMS: atom_id res chain seq x y z
N MET A 1 43.34 30.23 24.19
CA MET A 1 42.37 29.94 25.27
C MET A 1 40.96 30.25 24.76
N SER A 2 40.16 29.17 24.64
CA SER A 2 38.70 29.06 24.49
C SER A 2 37.94 30.03 23.57
N GLN A 3 37.62 29.57 22.36
CA GLN A 3 36.35 29.93 21.70
C GLN A 3 35.29 28.93 22.18
N SER A 4 34.21 29.43 22.76
CA SER A 4 33.07 28.63 23.21
C SER A 4 32.26 28.13 22.02
N GLU A 5 32.21 26.82 21.85
CA GLU A 5 31.33 26.09 20.93
C GLU A 5 29.85 26.42 21.23
N VAL A 6 29.19 27.09 20.28
CA VAL A 6 27.74 27.23 20.28
C VAL A 6 27.16 25.89 19.85
N SER A 7 26.76 25.09 20.84
CA SER A 7 26.03 23.84 20.63
C SER A 7 24.78 24.11 19.79
N ALA A 8 24.80 23.62 18.55
CA ALA A 8 23.67 23.69 17.65
C ALA A 8 22.51 22.87 18.24
N VAL A 9 21.53 23.57 18.80
CA VAL A 9 20.26 22.99 19.26
C VAL A 9 19.58 22.37 18.04
N ARG A 10 19.55 21.03 17.99
CA ARG A 10 18.71 20.29 17.03
C ARG A 10 17.28 20.81 17.18
N PRO A 11 16.58 21.21 16.10
CA PRO A 11 15.19 21.62 16.24
C PRO A 11 14.42 20.41 16.76
N ALA A 12 13.88 20.54 17.97
CA ALA A 12 12.89 19.59 18.46
C ALA A 12 11.77 19.55 17.40
N LEU A 13 11.51 18.37 16.85
CA LEU A 13 10.38 18.17 15.95
C LEU A 13 9.17 18.80 16.61
N ALA A 14 8.62 19.86 16.03
CA ALA A 14 7.51 20.59 16.60
C ALA A 14 6.30 19.66 16.65
N LEU A 15 6.10 19.00 17.79
CA LEU A 15 4.98 18.08 18.00
C LEU A 15 3.72 18.94 18.09
N VAL A 16 2.90 18.89 17.04
CA VAL A 16 1.60 19.55 17.00
C VAL A 16 0.59 18.68 17.75
N PRO A 17 -0.11 19.20 18.78
CA PRO A 17 -1.14 18.46 19.49
C PRO A 17 -2.28 18.01 18.58
N LEU A 18 -2.86 16.84 18.86
CA LEU A 18 -3.98 16.29 18.09
C LEU A 18 -5.18 17.25 18.06
N ALA A 19 -5.47 17.91 19.19
CA ALA A 19 -6.54 18.91 19.28
C ALA A 19 -6.33 20.08 18.32
N THR A 20 -5.08 20.49 18.08
CA THR A 20 -4.75 21.54 17.10
C THR A 20 -5.03 21.07 15.69
N LEU A 21 -4.67 19.85 15.33
CA LEU A 21 -4.95 19.27 14.01
C LEU A 21 -6.46 19.14 13.74
N ILE A 22 -7.21 18.62 14.72
CA ILE A 22 -8.70 18.53 14.65
C ILE A 22 -9.31 19.93 14.51
N GLY A 23 -8.78 20.92 15.25
CA GLY A 23 -9.24 22.30 15.14
C GLY A 23 -9.07 22.90 13.75
N ARG A 24 -7.95 22.59 13.06
CA ARG A 24 -7.69 23.05 11.68
C ARG A 24 -8.66 22.40 10.69
N GLU A 25 -8.90 21.09 10.82
CA GLU A 25 -9.86 20.36 9.99
C GLU A 25 -11.28 20.93 10.14
N ARG A 26 -11.74 21.17 11.37
CA ARG A 26 -13.08 21.74 11.62
C ARG A 26 -13.26 23.15 11.06
N ARG A 27 -12.18 23.92 10.89
CA ARG A 27 -12.20 25.26 10.28
C ARG A 27 -12.06 25.23 8.76
N GLY A 28 -11.96 24.05 8.14
CA GLY A 28 -11.80 23.91 6.71
C GLY A 28 -10.47 24.46 6.19
N GLU A 29 -9.45 24.59 7.05
CA GLU A 29 -8.12 25.00 6.62
C GLU A 29 -7.57 23.93 5.67
N LYS A 30 -7.44 24.26 4.37
CA LYS A 30 -6.83 23.37 3.38
C LYS A 30 -5.35 23.17 3.74
N VAL A 31 -5.04 22.00 4.26
CA VAL A 31 -3.65 21.59 4.48
C VAL A 31 -3.09 21.14 3.14
N GLU A 32 -2.17 21.92 2.56
CA GLU A 32 -1.53 21.59 1.27
C GLU A 32 -0.75 20.27 1.31
N LYS A 33 -0.26 19.87 2.49
CA LYS A 33 0.47 18.61 2.70
C LYS A 33 0.11 17.97 4.04
N PRO A 34 -0.96 17.16 4.11
CA PRO A 34 -1.35 16.51 5.35
C PRO A 34 -0.25 15.56 5.83
N SER A 35 0.14 15.67 7.10
CA SER A 35 1.05 14.71 7.72
C SER A 35 0.27 13.42 8.01
N ILE A 36 0.54 12.36 7.25
CA ILE A 36 -0.10 11.07 7.44
C ILE A 36 0.59 10.34 8.61
N LYS A 37 -0.20 9.93 9.61
CA LYS A 37 0.21 8.97 10.63
C LYS A 37 -0.70 7.76 10.50
N PHE A 38 -0.13 6.56 10.50
CA PHE A 38 -0.89 5.33 10.37
C PHE A 38 -0.46 4.33 11.45
N GLY A 39 -1.33 3.36 11.70
CA GLY A 39 -1.10 2.23 12.58
C GLY A 39 -1.97 1.08 12.13
N GLN A 40 -1.65 -0.12 12.58
CA GLN A 40 -2.37 -1.33 12.23
C GLN A 40 -2.63 -2.14 13.49
N ALA A 41 -3.81 -2.70 13.60
CA ALA A 41 -4.15 -3.70 14.60
C ALA A 41 -4.94 -4.81 13.89
N ALA A 42 -4.61 -6.05 14.20
CA ALA A 42 -5.30 -7.22 13.68
C ALA A 42 -5.45 -8.23 14.81
N LEU A 43 -6.63 -8.86 14.92
CA LEU A 43 -6.86 -9.96 15.84
C LEU A 43 -7.05 -11.22 15.01
N VAL A 44 -6.01 -12.04 14.98
CA VAL A 44 -5.94 -13.20 14.09
C VAL A 44 -6.58 -14.41 14.77
N LYS A 45 -7.70 -14.90 14.23
CA LYS A 45 -8.24 -16.23 14.59
C LYS A 45 -7.65 -17.35 13.72
N LYS A 46 -7.62 -17.14 12.39
CA LYS A 46 -7.23 -18.16 11.39
C LYS A 46 -6.02 -17.78 10.51
N GLY A 47 -5.63 -16.50 10.49
CA GLY A 47 -4.46 -16.03 9.72
C GLY A 47 -4.75 -15.73 8.25
N GLU A 48 -6.00 -15.41 7.89
CA GLU A 48 -6.41 -15.19 6.50
C GLU A 48 -6.55 -13.70 6.12
N ASP A 49 -6.43 -12.79 7.10
CA ASP A 49 -6.55 -11.34 6.88
C ASP A 49 -5.19 -10.73 6.58
N TYR A 50 -5.12 -9.95 5.50
CA TYR A 50 -3.89 -9.28 5.07
C TYR A 50 -4.12 -7.78 4.93
N PHE A 51 -3.02 -7.03 5.03
CA PHE A 51 -3.04 -5.57 4.96
C PHE A 51 -1.97 -5.11 3.97
N LEU A 52 -2.27 -4.03 3.27
CA LEU A 52 -1.31 -3.30 2.45
C LEU A 52 -1.17 -1.90 3.02
N ILE A 53 0.04 -1.54 3.43
CA ILE A 53 0.36 -0.20 3.90
C ILE A 53 1.59 0.26 3.11
N LYS A 54 1.39 1.23 2.22
CA LYS A 54 2.47 1.83 1.41
C LYS A 54 2.34 3.35 1.44
N PRO A 55 2.96 4.03 2.42
CA PRO A 55 2.83 5.48 2.57
C PRO A 55 3.53 6.27 1.46
N ASP A 56 4.56 5.70 0.82
CA ASP A 56 5.48 6.41 -0.07
C ASP A 56 5.46 5.88 -1.52
N CYS A 57 4.27 5.62 -2.08
CA CYS A 57 4.15 5.28 -3.50
C CYS A 57 4.41 6.52 -4.37
N LEU A 58 5.05 6.33 -5.52
CA LEU A 58 5.32 7.41 -6.47
C LEU A 58 4.47 7.23 -7.73
N ARG A 59 3.71 8.25 -8.11
CA ARG A 59 2.95 8.25 -9.36
C ARG A 59 3.89 8.37 -10.57
N ILE A 60 4.90 9.24 -10.47
CA ILE A 60 5.98 9.36 -11.46
C ILE A 60 7.27 8.84 -10.80
N PRO A 61 7.88 7.77 -11.34
CA PRO A 61 9.14 7.24 -10.81
C PRO A 61 10.21 8.33 -10.70
N GLY A 62 10.89 8.38 -9.55
CA GLY A 62 11.94 9.36 -9.26
C GLY A 62 11.45 10.76 -8.87
N ASN A 63 10.14 11.04 -8.89
CA ASN A 63 9.60 12.33 -8.48
C ASN A 63 8.82 12.25 -7.16
N SER A 64 9.50 12.63 -6.06
CA SER A 64 8.94 12.63 -4.69
C SER A 64 7.77 13.59 -4.48
N LEU A 65 7.60 14.60 -5.34
CA LEU A 65 6.45 15.52 -5.30
C LEU A 65 5.15 14.84 -5.77
N THR A 66 5.27 13.68 -6.41
CA THR A 66 4.13 12.89 -6.88
C THR A 66 3.82 11.71 -5.96
N SER A 67 4.25 11.82 -4.70
CA SER A 67 3.98 10.81 -3.68
C SER A 67 2.50 10.70 -3.38
N PHE A 68 2.05 9.47 -3.15
CA PHE A 68 0.73 9.13 -2.67
C PHE A 68 0.83 7.91 -1.75
N SER A 69 -0.16 7.75 -0.88
CA SER A 69 -0.21 6.65 0.07
C SER A 69 -1.32 5.67 -0.29
N VAL A 70 -1.06 4.39 -0.10
CA VAL A 70 -2.03 3.30 -0.35
C VAL A 70 -2.22 2.52 0.93
N PHE A 71 -3.48 2.32 1.29
CA PHE A 71 -3.89 1.50 2.43
C PHE A 71 -5.01 0.57 1.98
N ALA A 72 -4.91 -0.72 2.29
CA ALA A 72 -5.97 -1.69 2.01
C ALA A 72 -6.00 -2.80 3.05
N ILE A 73 -7.18 -3.40 3.21
CA ILE A 73 -7.44 -4.56 4.08
C ILE A 73 -8.05 -5.63 3.19
N PHE A 74 -7.56 -6.86 3.30
CA PHE A 74 -8.03 -8.02 2.57
C PHE A 74 -8.50 -9.06 3.59
N ASP A 75 -9.81 -9.23 3.67
CA ASP A 75 -10.47 -10.27 4.48
C ASP A 75 -10.49 -11.56 3.67
N GLY A 76 -9.57 -12.47 3.99
CA GLY A 76 -9.45 -13.75 3.31
C GLY A 76 -10.48 -14.74 3.82
N HIS A 77 -11.08 -15.51 2.90
CA HIS A 77 -12.00 -16.58 3.25
C HIS A 77 -11.59 -17.88 2.53
N ASN A 78 -11.71 -19.00 3.23
CA ASN A 78 -11.40 -20.34 2.69
C ASN A 78 -9.95 -20.48 2.16
N GLY A 79 -9.00 -19.81 2.81
CA GLY A 79 -7.57 -19.86 2.49
C GLY A 79 -6.96 -18.47 2.34
N ILE A 80 -5.63 -18.41 2.44
CA ILE A 80 -4.85 -17.16 2.39
C ILE A 80 -4.54 -16.69 0.96
N SER A 81 -4.63 -17.60 -0.02
CA SER A 81 -4.12 -17.41 -1.38
C SER A 81 -4.68 -16.16 -2.06
N ALA A 82 -6.01 -15.96 -2.01
CA ALA A 82 -6.64 -14.82 -2.66
C ALA A 82 -6.25 -13.49 -2.01
N ALA A 83 -6.18 -13.44 -0.68
CA ALA A 83 -5.82 -12.25 0.06
C ALA A 83 -4.35 -11.85 -0.18
N ILE A 84 -3.43 -12.82 -0.14
CA ILE A 84 -2.01 -12.60 -0.48
C ILE A 84 -1.86 -12.14 -1.93
N PHE A 85 -2.44 -12.88 -2.88
CA PHE A 85 -2.30 -12.56 -4.31
C PHE A 85 -2.82 -11.15 -4.60
N THR A 86 -3.95 -10.78 -4.02
CA THR A 86 -4.53 -9.44 -4.16
C THR A 86 -3.62 -8.38 -3.53
N LYS A 87 -3.11 -8.60 -2.31
CA LYS A 87 -2.17 -7.69 -1.63
C LYS A 87 -0.92 -7.41 -2.49
N GLU A 88 -0.38 -8.44 -3.14
CA GLU A 88 0.86 -8.34 -3.91
C GLU A 88 0.67 -7.70 -5.29
N ASN A 89 -0.46 -7.94 -5.95
CA ASN A 89 -0.63 -7.60 -7.36
C ASN A 89 -1.59 -6.44 -7.63
N LEU A 90 -2.58 -6.19 -6.76
CA LEU A 90 -3.65 -5.23 -7.04
C LEU A 90 -3.12 -3.83 -7.35
N LEU A 91 -2.23 -3.29 -6.52
CA LEU A 91 -1.68 -1.96 -6.73
C LEU A 91 -0.94 -1.86 -8.07
N ASN A 92 -0.15 -2.88 -8.42
CA ASN A 92 0.58 -2.90 -9.69
C ASN A 92 -0.39 -2.90 -10.88
N HIS A 93 -1.47 -3.68 -10.81
CA HIS A 93 -2.50 -3.70 -11.85
C HIS A 93 -3.21 -2.37 -12.01
N VAL A 94 -3.61 -1.73 -10.90
CA VAL A 94 -4.21 -0.39 -10.90
C VAL A 94 -3.27 0.62 -11.53
N MET A 95 -2.00 0.65 -11.11
CA MET A 95 -1.02 1.60 -11.65
C MET A 95 -0.71 1.36 -13.13
N SER A 96 -0.69 0.09 -13.56
CA SER A 96 -0.48 -0.27 -14.97
C SER A 96 -1.64 0.12 -15.88
N ALA A 97 -2.85 0.29 -15.32
CA ALA A 97 -4.04 0.70 -16.06
C ALA A 97 -4.11 2.21 -16.29
N ILE A 98 -3.22 3.00 -15.69
CA ILE A 98 -3.14 4.45 -15.85
C ILE A 98 -1.98 4.79 -16.78
N SER A 99 -2.24 5.65 -17.78
CA SER A 99 -1.21 6.13 -18.69
C SER A 99 -0.10 6.87 -17.95
N GLN A 100 1.16 6.60 -18.33
CA GLN A 100 2.31 7.33 -17.79
C GLN A 100 2.37 8.75 -18.37
N GLY A 101 2.93 9.69 -17.60
CA GLY A 101 3.17 11.06 -18.07
C GLY A 101 1.97 12.01 -18.03
N ILE A 102 0.78 11.54 -17.63
CA ILE A 102 -0.38 12.40 -17.39
C ILE A 102 -0.17 13.31 -16.19
N ASP A 103 -0.92 14.40 -16.08
CA ASP A 103 -0.83 15.29 -14.92
C ASP A 103 -1.57 14.72 -13.68
N ARG A 104 -1.60 15.49 -12.58
CA ARG A 104 -2.26 15.06 -11.35
C ARG A 104 -3.78 14.96 -11.50
N GLU A 105 -4.40 15.92 -12.16
CA GLU A 105 -5.86 15.98 -12.29
C GLU A 105 -6.35 14.85 -13.21
N GLU A 106 -5.70 14.69 -14.35
CA GLU A 106 -5.96 13.57 -15.27
C GLU A 106 -5.78 12.21 -14.57
N TRP A 107 -4.75 12.09 -13.72
CA TRP A 107 -4.54 10.89 -12.92
C TRP A 107 -5.68 10.62 -11.93
N LEU A 108 -6.16 11.66 -11.24
CA LEU A 108 -7.30 11.53 -10.33
C LEU A 108 -8.59 11.16 -11.07
N GLN A 109 -8.82 11.71 -12.26
CA GLN A 109 -9.98 11.37 -13.09
C GLN A 109 -9.90 9.95 -13.67
N ALA A 110 -8.70 9.46 -13.98
CA ALA A 110 -8.49 8.10 -14.48
C ALA A 110 -8.59 7.02 -13.38
N LEU A 111 -8.34 7.40 -12.11
CA LEU A 111 -8.19 6.46 -10.99
C LEU A 111 -9.42 5.55 -10.76
N PRO A 112 -10.68 6.02 -10.77
CA PRO A 112 -11.85 5.15 -10.58
C PRO A 112 -11.93 4.05 -11.65
N ARG A 113 -11.65 4.37 -12.91
CA ARG A 113 -11.64 3.40 -14.00
C ARG A 113 -10.47 2.42 -13.87
N ALA A 114 -9.29 2.93 -13.51
CA ALA A 114 -8.10 2.11 -13.30
C ALA A 114 -8.27 1.14 -12.14
N LEU A 115 -8.97 1.53 -11.07
CA LEU A 115 -9.35 0.63 -9.98
C LEU A 115 -10.17 -0.54 -10.52
N VAL A 116 -11.25 -0.28 -11.27
CA VAL A 116 -12.07 -1.34 -11.86
C VAL A 116 -11.23 -2.29 -12.72
N VAL A 117 -10.40 -1.75 -13.61
CA VAL A 117 -9.50 -2.56 -14.46
C VAL A 117 -8.52 -3.38 -13.61
N GLY A 118 -7.95 -2.77 -12.57
CA GLY A 118 -7.03 -3.42 -11.66
C GLY A 118 -7.66 -4.59 -10.93
N PHE A 119 -8.87 -4.43 -10.37
CA PHE A 119 -9.59 -5.49 -9.69
C PHE A 119 -9.95 -6.64 -10.64
N VAL A 120 -10.48 -6.33 -11.83
CA VAL A 120 -10.82 -7.35 -12.84
C VAL A 120 -9.59 -8.14 -13.26
N LYS A 121 -8.47 -7.45 -13.52
CA LYS A 121 -7.22 -8.10 -13.91
C LYS A 121 -6.67 -8.99 -12.79
N THR A 122 -6.65 -8.49 -11.55
CA THR A 122 -6.22 -9.27 -10.39
C THR A 122 -7.08 -10.51 -10.16
N ASP A 123 -8.39 -10.42 -10.35
CA ASP A 123 -9.30 -11.57 -10.21
C ASP A 123 -9.02 -12.65 -11.27
N ILE A 124 -8.86 -12.24 -12.53
CA ILE A 124 -8.54 -13.17 -13.64
C ILE A 124 -7.18 -13.84 -13.42
N GLU A 125 -6.14 -13.05 -13.14
CA GLU A 125 -4.79 -13.59 -12.96
C GLU A 125 -4.67 -14.41 -11.68
N GLY A 126 -5.36 -14.03 -10.61
CA GLY A 126 -5.40 -14.79 -9.36
C GLY A 126 -6.01 -16.17 -9.56
N LYS A 127 -7.12 -16.26 -10.30
CA LYS A 127 -7.73 -17.55 -10.67
C LYS A 127 -6.77 -18.42 -11.47
N ASN A 128 -6.10 -17.83 -12.47
CA ASN A 128 -5.13 -18.54 -13.29
C ASN A 128 -3.93 -19.02 -12.46
N TRP A 129 -3.42 -18.19 -11.55
CA TRP A 129 -2.32 -18.53 -10.65
C TRP A 129 -2.68 -19.70 -9.73
N VAL A 130 -3.88 -19.70 -9.16
CA VAL A 130 -4.37 -20.81 -8.32
C VAL A 130 -4.45 -22.11 -9.13
N CYS A 131 -5.03 -22.08 -10.35
CA CYS A 131 -5.10 -23.28 -11.20
C CYS A 131 -3.71 -23.82 -11.55
N MET A 132 -2.77 -22.95 -11.91
CA MET A 132 -1.40 -23.37 -12.25
C MET A 132 -0.69 -24.02 -11.06
N ILE A 133 -0.93 -23.53 -9.84
CA ILE A 133 -0.37 -24.14 -8.63
C ILE A 133 -1.02 -25.48 -8.34
N THR A 134 -2.34 -25.61 -8.44
CA THR A 134 -3.01 -26.90 -8.21
C THR A 134 -2.52 -27.94 -9.22
N ASP A 135 -2.38 -27.56 -10.50
CA ASP A 135 -1.86 -28.45 -11.53
C ASP A 135 -0.40 -28.85 -11.25
N ALA A 136 0.44 -27.91 -10.81
CA ALA A 136 1.83 -28.20 -10.46
C ALA A 136 1.96 -29.10 -9.21
N GLU A 137 1.08 -28.92 -8.22
CA GLU A 137 0.99 -29.78 -7.03
C GLU A 137 0.55 -31.21 -7.42
N GLU A 138 -0.46 -31.35 -8.28
CA GLU A 138 -0.96 -32.65 -8.78
C GLU A 138 0.09 -33.40 -9.61
N ASN A 139 0.89 -32.67 -10.39
CA ASN A 139 1.99 -33.23 -11.18
C ASN A 139 3.29 -33.43 -10.39
N GLY A 140 3.30 -33.14 -9.08
CA GLY A 140 4.47 -33.32 -8.20
C GLY A 140 5.65 -32.39 -8.51
N LEU A 141 5.43 -31.28 -9.23
CA LEU A 141 6.45 -30.30 -9.58
C LEU A 141 6.82 -29.39 -8.41
N ILE A 142 5.89 -29.17 -7.48
CA ILE A 142 6.07 -28.39 -6.26
C ILE A 142 5.40 -29.11 -5.08
N LYS A 143 5.90 -28.91 -3.84
CA LYS A 143 5.24 -29.53 -2.68
C LYS A 143 3.91 -28.84 -2.39
N PRO A 144 2.87 -29.60 -1.96
CA PRO A 144 1.59 -29.02 -1.56
C PRO A 144 1.77 -27.91 -0.50
N GLY A 145 1.26 -26.72 -0.80
CA GLY A 145 1.30 -25.55 0.09
C GLY A 145 2.58 -24.71 0.05
N GLU A 146 3.61 -25.12 -0.69
CA GLU A 146 4.92 -24.42 -0.73
C GLU A 146 4.85 -23.04 -1.41
N ALA A 147 4.09 -22.92 -2.49
CA ALA A 147 3.91 -21.65 -3.21
C ALA A 147 3.03 -20.63 -2.46
N ARG A 148 2.28 -21.08 -1.44
CA ARG A 148 1.32 -20.24 -0.68
C ARG A 148 1.96 -19.53 0.52
N GLN A 149 3.19 -19.87 0.90
CA GLN A 149 3.89 -19.35 2.10
C GLN A 149 4.95 -18.28 1.80
N LYS A 150 5.24 -17.97 0.54
CA LYS A 150 6.41 -17.14 0.17
C LYS A 150 6.21 -15.62 0.33
N GLY A 151 5.09 -15.17 0.91
CA GLY A 151 4.75 -13.75 1.09
C GLY A 151 5.23 -13.08 2.39
N ASP A 152 5.93 -13.82 3.26
CA ASP A 152 6.23 -13.42 4.65
C ASP A 152 7.57 -12.69 4.84
N THR A 153 8.15 -12.05 3.82
CA THR A 153 9.38 -11.27 4.05
C THR A 153 9.46 -10.03 3.19
N ILE A 154 8.90 -8.91 3.68
CA ILE A 154 9.45 -7.57 3.46
C ILE A 154 9.07 -6.70 4.68
N ASP A 155 10.04 -6.49 5.59
CA ASP A 155 10.09 -5.35 6.53
C ASP A 155 10.62 -4.11 5.80
#